data_AF-A0A318TKA2-F1
#
_entry.id   AF-A0A318TKA2-F1
#
_cell.length_a   1.000
_cell.length_b   1.000
_cell.length_c   1.000
_cell.angle_alpha   90.00
_cell.angle_beta   90.00
_cell.angle_gamma   90.00
#
_symmetry.space_group_name_H-M   'P 1'
#
loop_
_entity.id
_entity.type
_entity.pdbx_description
1 polymer ?
#
loop_
_entity_poly.entity_id
_entity_poly.type
_entity_poly.pdbx_seq_one_letter_code
_entity_poly.pdbx_strand_id
1 'polypeptide(L)'
;MHTLVKQKLAITLEGYPIQTEINDVVYEDLIESKSKYLLLDEEKNTLTLKRSFFKKNKQVQNITRFFVELSGDEITIEAPSEKNDLVLNSIFCDDIIDTNYKNKTIAILLESPHIDEYEQNTEKLIPIGAAQGQTGKKIEKSIESLILALREHQAIEEQHKYRVIIINAVNFQTSLHFIHEKPMNNYYRELRDKMWQKMWTEIPQTKNDFVNQLDSLKKDSILINACPKSLKPLINQELIQFVNRFSLFESNHPSSTEIWTKSLFKLN
;
A
#
# COMPACT_ATOMS: atom_id res chain seq x y z
N MET A 1 30.63 35.85 -15.35
CA MET A 1 30.60 34.39 -15.11
C MET A 1 29.17 34.02 -14.78
N HIS A 2 28.43 33.43 -15.72
CA HIS A 2 27.15 32.80 -15.39
C HIS A 2 27.48 31.44 -14.80
N THR A 3 27.25 31.28 -13.49
CA THR A 3 27.30 29.97 -12.85
C THR A 3 26.17 29.14 -13.47
N LEU A 4 26.52 28.20 -14.35
CA LEU A 4 25.59 27.22 -14.88
C LEU A 4 25.06 26.40 -13.70
N VAL A 5 23.85 26.71 -13.25
CA VAL A 5 23.15 25.89 -12.27
C VAL A 5 22.88 24.55 -12.95
N LYS A 6 23.55 23.48 -12.50
CA LYS A 6 23.32 22.11 -13.01
C LYS A 6 21.82 21.84 -12.86
N GLN A 7 21.12 21.64 -13.97
CA GLN A 7 19.72 21.23 -13.93
C GLN A 7 19.63 19.92 -13.14
N LYS A 8 18.68 19.88 -12.22
CA LYS A 8 18.46 18.70 -11.40
C LYS A 8 17.70 17.66 -12.19
N LEU A 9 18.12 16.41 -12.05
CA LEU A 9 17.48 15.26 -12.70
C LEU A 9 16.08 15.09 -12.13
N ALA A 10 15.10 14.91 -13.01
CA ALA A 10 13.70 14.84 -12.62
C ALA A 10 12.96 13.72 -13.31
N ILE A 11 11.89 13.26 -12.65
CA ILE A 11 10.87 12.41 -13.25
C ILE A 11 9.54 13.15 -13.25
N THR A 12 8.81 13.06 -14.36
CA THR A 12 7.45 13.57 -14.53
C THR A 12 6.48 12.44 -14.82
N LEU A 13 5.19 12.66 -14.55
CA LEU A 13 4.13 11.73 -14.96
C LEU A 13 3.33 12.30 -16.12
N GLU A 14 3.25 11.54 -17.21
CA GLU A 14 2.46 11.93 -18.39
C GLU A 14 0.98 12.17 -18.03
N GLY A 15 0.49 13.37 -18.36
CA GLY A 15 -0.90 13.76 -18.16
C GLY A 15 -1.26 14.18 -16.74
N TYR A 16 -0.29 14.30 -15.85
CA TYR A 16 -0.48 14.81 -14.48
C TYR A 16 0.56 15.89 -14.16
N PRO A 17 0.28 16.81 -13.24
CA PRO A 17 1.22 17.86 -12.84
C PRO A 17 2.38 17.34 -11.96
N ILE A 18 2.63 16.03 -11.96
CA ILE A 18 3.65 15.40 -11.14
C ILE A 18 5.01 15.62 -11.76
N GLN A 19 5.87 16.31 -11.02
CA GLN A 19 7.30 16.41 -11.23
C GLN A 19 8.01 16.31 -9.89
N THR A 20 9.07 15.51 -9.83
CA THR A 20 9.95 15.41 -8.67
C THR A 20 11.39 15.18 -9.07
N GLU A 21 12.31 15.77 -8.29
CA GLU A 21 13.74 15.50 -8.41
C GLU A 21 14.05 14.07 -7.98
N ILE A 22 14.96 13.41 -8.69
CA ILE A 22 15.42 12.05 -8.38
C ILE A 22 16.94 11.99 -8.30
N ASN A 23 17.45 10.97 -7.61
CA ASN A 23 18.89 10.75 -7.44
C ASN A 23 19.55 10.34 -8.76
N ASP A 24 20.79 10.79 -9.01
CA ASP A 24 21.58 10.44 -10.19
C ASP A 24 21.64 8.93 -10.43
N VAL A 25 21.84 8.11 -9.39
CA VAL A 25 21.86 6.63 -9.52
C VAL A 25 20.53 6.09 -10.06
N VAL A 26 19.42 6.61 -9.54
CA VAL A 26 18.07 6.20 -9.96
C VAL A 26 17.80 6.63 -11.40
N TYR A 27 18.22 7.84 -11.77
CA TYR A 27 18.05 8.37 -13.13
C TYR A 27 18.79 7.51 -14.16
N GLU A 28 20.06 7.18 -13.90
CA GLU A 28 20.85 6.32 -14.79
C GLU A 28 20.25 4.91 -14.90
N ASP A 29 19.87 4.29 -13.78
CA ASP A 29 19.24 2.97 -13.77
C ASP A 29 17.89 2.95 -14.53
N LEU A 30 17.12 4.05 -14.48
CA LEU A 30 15.89 4.19 -15.25
C LEU A 30 16.17 4.35 -16.77
N ILE A 31 17.22 5.06 -17.17
CA ILE A 31 17.63 5.14 -18.58
C ILE A 31 18.10 3.79 -19.09
N GLU A 32 18.96 3.11 -18.32
CA GLU A 32 19.55 1.82 -18.70
C GLU A 32 18.48 0.74 -18.90
N SER A 33 17.37 0.81 -18.17
CA SER A 33 16.25 -0.13 -18.33
C SER A 33 15.65 -0.15 -19.73
N LYS A 34 15.83 0.92 -20.53
CA LYS A 34 15.21 1.11 -21.86
C LYS A 34 13.70 0.81 -21.84
N SER A 35 13.06 1.07 -20.70
CA SER A 35 11.69 0.66 -20.48
C SER A 35 10.74 1.37 -21.42
N LYS A 36 9.81 0.61 -22.01
CA LYS A 36 8.74 1.17 -22.86
C LYS A 36 7.86 2.20 -22.15
N TYR A 37 7.91 2.27 -20.82
CA TYR A 37 7.16 3.21 -20.00
C TYR A 37 7.86 4.54 -19.78
N LEU A 38 9.09 4.72 -20.26
CA LEU A 38 9.83 5.97 -20.10
C LEU A 38 10.01 6.68 -21.44
N LEU A 39 10.08 8.00 -21.39
CA LEU A 39 10.56 8.88 -22.47
C LEU A 39 11.65 9.76 -21.87
N LEU A 40 12.78 9.85 -22.55
CA LEU A 40 13.90 10.70 -22.15
C LEU A 40 13.83 12.04 -22.88
N ASP A 41 13.90 13.14 -22.13
CA ASP A 41 14.21 14.48 -22.63
C ASP A 41 15.64 14.83 -22.22
N GLU A 42 16.60 14.60 -23.13
CA GLU A 42 18.04 14.82 -22.89
C GLU A 42 18.36 16.30 -22.63
N GLU A 43 17.64 17.23 -23.29
CA GLU A 43 17.87 18.66 -23.14
C GLU A 43 17.50 19.15 -21.74
N LYS A 44 16.44 18.58 -21.16
CA LYS A 44 15.94 18.95 -19.82
C LYS A 44 16.39 18.00 -18.71
N ASN A 45 17.19 16.98 -19.04
CA ASN A 45 17.54 15.87 -18.14
C ASN A 45 16.33 15.34 -17.35
N THR A 46 15.22 15.11 -18.07
CA THR A 46 13.94 14.73 -17.46
C THR A 46 13.43 13.43 -18.07
N LEU A 47 13.02 12.50 -17.21
CA LEU A 47 12.33 11.29 -17.60
C LEU A 47 10.83 11.49 -17.47
N THR A 48 10.07 11.25 -18.54
CA THR A 48 8.61 11.21 -18.49
C THR A 48 8.15 9.77 -18.36
N LEU A 49 7.51 9.46 -17.24
CA LEU A 49 6.84 8.19 -16.99
C LEU A 49 5.47 8.19 -17.68
N LYS A 50 5.27 7.27 -18.62
CA LYS A 50 4.04 7.18 -19.42
C LYS A 50 2.85 6.78 -18.55
N ARG A 51 1.68 7.36 -18.84
CA ARG A 51 0.42 7.04 -18.17
C ARG A 51 0.06 5.56 -18.30
N SER A 52 0.57 4.90 -19.34
CA SER A 52 0.40 3.46 -19.54
C SER A 52 0.97 2.59 -18.41
N PHE A 53 1.88 3.11 -17.57
CA PHE A 53 2.35 2.42 -16.36
C PHE A 53 1.30 2.40 -15.23
N PHE A 54 0.45 3.42 -15.13
CA PHE A 54 -0.57 3.58 -14.09
C PHE A 54 -1.99 3.41 -14.63
N LYS A 55 -2.20 2.44 -15.53
CA LYS A 55 -3.54 2.09 -16.00
C LYS A 55 -4.29 1.26 -14.97
N LYS A 56 -5.61 1.39 -14.93
CA LYS A 56 -6.49 0.68 -13.98
C LYS A 56 -6.25 -0.84 -13.93
N ASN A 57 -5.98 -1.48 -15.07
CA ASN A 57 -5.68 -2.91 -15.14
C ASN A 57 -4.31 -3.32 -14.56
N LYS A 58 -3.54 -2.36 -14.05
CA LYS A 58 -2.27 -2.57 -13.35
C LYS A 58 -2.38 -2.22 -11.86
N GLN A 59 -3.58 -1.89 -11.39
CA GLN A 59 -3.82 -1.64 -9.98
C GLN A 59 -3.86 -2.96 -9.23
N VAL A 60 -3.07 -3.05 -8.16
CA VAL A 60 -3.17 -4.16 -7.22
C VAL A 60 -4.44 -3.99 -6.41
N GLN A 61 -5.27 -5.02 -6.40
CA GLN A 61 -6.53 -5.00 -5.66
C GLN A 61 -6.26 -5.01 -4.16
N ASN A 62 -7.04 -4.22 -3.44
CA ASN A 62 -7.17 -4.35 -1.98
C ASN A 62 -8.04 -5.59 -1.71
N ILE A 63 -7.67 -6.37 -0.70
CA ILE A 63 -8.21 -7.74 -0.53
C ILE A 63 -8.79 -7.97 0.86
N THR A 64 -9.65 -8.98 0.94
CA THR A 64 -10.03 -9.68 2.16
C THR A 64 -9.12 -10.89 2.31
N ARG A 65 -8.39 -10.98 3.43
CA ARG A 65 -7.40 -12.05 3.67
C ARG A 65 -7.93 -13.11 4.63
N PHE A 66 -8.57 -12.69 5.71
CA PHE A 66 -9.04 -13.57 6.77
C PHE A 66 -10.40 -13.13 7.32
N PHE A 67 -11.07 -14.04 7.99
CA PHE A 67 -12.08 -13.77 9.00
C PHE A 67 -11.55 -14.24 10.35
N VAL A 68 -11.74 -13.44 11.39
CA VAL A 68 -11.22 -13.72 12.73
C VAL A 68 -12.31 -13.55 13.76
N GLU A 69 -12.33 -14.43 14.75
CA GLU A 69 -13.27 -14.39 15.86
C GLU A 69 -12.54 -14.74 17.15
N LEU A 70 -12.79 -13.96 18.22
CA LEU A 70 -12.24 -14.18 19.55
C LEU A 70 -13.36 -14.73 20.45
N SER A 71 -13.16 -15.88 21.06
CA SER A 71 -14.10 -16.51 22.01
C SER A 71 -13.37 -16.91 23.28
N GLY A 72 -13.43 -16.05 24.30
CA GLY A 72 -12.61 -16.21 25.50
C GLY A 72 -11.13 -16.07 25.18
N ASP A 73 -10.37 -17.16 25.31
CA ASP A 73 -8.94 -17.21 24.95
C ASP A 73 -8.67 -17.91 23.61
N GLU A 74 -9.72 -18.40 22.95
CA GLU A 74 -9.61 -19.04 21.65
C GLU A 74 -9.76 -18.01 20.53
N ILE A 75 -8.88 -18.08 19.52
CA ILE A 75 -8.94 -17.27 18.31
C ILE A 75 -9.14 -18.21 17.13
N THR A 76 -10.27 -18.05 16.43
CA THR A 76 -10.53 -18.76 15.18
C THR A 76 -10.16 -17.87 14.01
N ILE A 77 -9.40 -18.42 13.05
CA ILE A 77 -9.00 -17.73 11.82
C ILE A 77 -9.45 -18.58 10.64
N GLU A 78 -10.28 -18.00 9.79
CA GLU A 78 -10.78 -18.62 8.57
C GLU A 78 -10.34 -17.84 7.35
N ALA A 79 -10.06 -18.54 6.26
CA ALA A 79 -9.82 -17.91 4.96
C ALA A 79 -11.13 -17.78 4.17
N PRO A 80 -11.21 -16.83 3.22
CA PRO A 80 -12.25 -16.83 2.18
C PRO A 80 -12.37 -18.19 1.49
N SER A 81 -13.62 -18.61 1.24
CA SER A 81 -13.94 -19.91 0.63
C SER A 81 -13.85 -19.92 -0.89
N GLU A 82 -13.97 -18.75 -1.53
CA GLU A 82 -13.93 -18.59 -2.98
C GLU A 82 -12.91 -17.51 -3.35
N LYS A 83 -12.20 -17.71 -4.47
CA LYS A 83 -11.28 -16.72 -5.02
C LYS A 83 -11.94 -16.00 -6.18
N ASN A 84 -12.00 -14.68 -6.11
CA ASN A 84 -12.39 -13.86 -7.26
C ASN A 84 -11.34 -13.92 -8.38
N ASP A 85 -11.81 -13.85 -9.63
CA ASP A 85 -10.98 -13.87 -10.84
C ASP A 85 -9.83 -12.85 -10.84
N LEU A 86 -10.04 -11.70 -10.20
CA LEU A 86 -9.04 -10.62 -10.12
C LEU A 86 -7.86 -10.92 -9.18
N VAL A 87 -7.97 -11.93 -8.33
CA VAL A 87 -6.96 -12.31 -7.33
C VAL A 87 -6.65 -13.82 -7.34
N LEU A 88 -7.00 -14.52 -8.43
CA LEU A 88 -6.78 -15.97 -8.57
C LEU A 88 -5.33 -16.39 -8.31
N ASN A 89 -4.40 -15.58 -8.79
CA ASN A 89 -2.96 -15.84 -8.68
C ASN A 89 -2.39 -15.49 -7.30
N SER A 90 -3.23 -15.06 -6.35
CA SER A 90 -2.81 -14.85 -4.97
C SER A 90 -2.27 -16.15 -4.39
N ILE A 91 -1.12 -16.05 -3.71
CA ILE A 91 -0.54 -17.18 -2.97
C ILE A 91 -1.33 -17.46 -1.67
N PHE A 92 -2.24 -16.56 -1.30
CA PHE A 92 -3.19 -16.71 -0.21
C PHE A 92 -4.59 -17.01 -0.76
N CYS A 93 -5.52 -17.37 0.12
CA CYS A 93 -6.94 -17.54 -0.22
C CYS A 93 -7.65 -16.18 -0.23
N ASP A 94 -7.15 -15.22 -1.01
CA ASP A 94 -7.70 -13.87 -1.09
C ASP A 94 -9.05 -13.80 -1.80
N ASP A 95 -9.84 -12.83 -1.37
CA ASP A 95 -11.01 -12.36 -2.10
C ASP A 95 -10.99 -10.82 -2.23
N ILE A 96 -11.80 -10.28 -3.13
CA ILE A 96 -11.99 -8.82 -3.24
C ILE A 96 -12.75 -8.27 -2.03
N ILE A 97 -12.61 -6.98 -1.76
CA ILE A 97 -13.35 -6.33 -0.68
C ILE A 97 -14.78 -6.06 -1.15
N ASP A 98 -15.74 -6.79 -0.57
CA ASP A 98 -17.17 -6.47 -0.71
C ASP A 98 -17.53 -5.24 0.13
N THR A 99 -18.04 -4.20 -0.51
CA THR A 99 -18.49 -2.95 0.15
C THR A 99 -19.77 -3.14 0.97
N ASN A 100 -20.54 -4.20 0.73
CA ASN A 100 -21.79 -4.48 1.43
C ASN A 100 -21.63 -5.49 2.58
N TYR A 101 -20.38 -5.83 2.92
CA TYR A 101 -20.09 -6.80 3.96
C TYR A 101 -20.68 -6.39 5.32
N LYS A 102 -21.34 -7.33 5.99
CA LYS A 102 -22.18 -7.04 7.15
C LYS A 102 -21.40 -6.83 8.44
N ASN A 103 -20.22 -7.45 8.59
CA ASN A 103 -19.50 -7.41 9.85
C ASN A 103 -18.46 -6.29 9.90
N LYS A 104 -18.05 -5.96 11.13
CA LYS A 104 -16.92 -5.06 11.42
C LYS A 104 -15.64 -5.57 10.76
N THR A 105 -14.76 -4.63 10.43
CA THR A 105 -13.53 -4.90 9.69
C THR A 105 -12.31 -4.47 10.49
N ILE A 106 -11.22 -5.24 10.39
CA ILE A 106 -9.87 -4.82 10.77
C ILE A 106 -9.14 -4.51 9.47
N ALA A 107 -8.89 -3.23 9.19
CA ALA A 107 -8.20 -2.78 7.99
C ALA A 107 -6.74 -2.48 8.29
N ILE A 108 -5.84 -3.22 7.65
CA ILE A 108 -4.39 -3.00 7.71
C ILE A 108 -4.01 -2.14 6.50
N LEU A 109 -3.55 -0.92 6.76
CA LEU A 109 -3.21 0.07 5.73
C LEU A 109 -1.71 0.04 5.45
N LEU A 110 -1.35 -0.16 4.19
CA LEU A 110 0.00 -0.19 3.65
C LEU A 110 0.18 0.96 2.64
N GLU A 111 1.43 1.27 2.29
CA GLU A 111 1.73 2.39 1.42
C GLU A 111 1.30 2.14 -0.03
N SER A 112 1.94 1.19 -0.69
CA SER A 112 1.76 0.90 -2.10
C SER A 112 2.37 -0.45 -2.44
N PRO A 113 1.91 -1.11 -3.51
CA PRO A 113 2.41 -2.40 -3.93
C PRO A 113 3.93 -2.52 -4.08
N HIS A 114 4.47 -3.65 -3.66
CA HIS A 114 5.85 -4.09 -3.90
C HIS A 114 5.93 -5.00 -5.13
N ILE A 115 7.12 -5.52 -5.47
CA ILE A 115 7.30 -6.43 -6.61
C ILE A 115 6.47 -7.71 -6.47
N ASP A 116 6.44 -8.30 -5.27
CA ASP A 116 5.78 -9.58 -5.04
C ASP A 116 4.25 -9.54 -5.23
N GLU A 117 3.67 -8.33 -5.29
CA GLU A 117 2.24 -8.10 -5.53
C GLU A 117 1.87 -8.10 -7.02
N TYR A 118 2.84 -8.40 -7.89
CA TYR A 118 2.69 -8.59 -9.32
C TYR A 118 3.30 -9.92 -9.74
N GLU A 119 2.83 -10.47 -10.86
CA GLU A 119 3.45 -11.64 -11.47
C GLU A 119 4.89 -11.33 -11.89
N GLN A 120 5.77 -12.33 -11.74
CA GLN A 120 7.16 -12.27 -12.23
C GLN A 120 7.18 -12.40 -13.76
N ASN A 121 6.70 -11.37 -14.45
CA ASN A 121 6.65 -11.26 -15.90
C ASN A 121 7.34 -9.96 -16.33
N THR A 122 8.50 -10.07 -16.98
CA THR A 122 9.32 -8.91 -17.39
C THR A 122 8.64 -8.04 -18.46
N GLU A 123 7.64 -8.55 -19.17
CA GLU A 123 6.97 -7.81 -20.25
C GLU A 123 5.70 -7.08 -19.80
N LYS A 124 5.01 -7.64 -18.80
CA LYS A 124 3.69 -7.21 -18.36
C LYS A 124 3.62 -7.09 -16.84
N LEU A 125 3.22 -5.90 -16.39
CA LEU A 125 2.88 -5.65 -15.00
C LEU A 125 1.45 -6.15 -14.75
N ILE A 126 1.33 -7.39 -14.25
CA ILE A 126 0.05 -8.06 -13.96
C ILE A 126 -0.12 -8.12 -12.45
N PRO A 127 -1.14 -7.44 -11.87
CA PRO A 127 -1.35 -7.42 -10.42
C PRO A 127 -1.87 -8.76 -9.91
N ILE A 128 -1.47 -9.13 -8.68
CA ILE A 128 -1.93 -10.34 -7.99
C ILE A 128 -2.91 -9.98 -6.87
N GLY A 129 -2.51 -9.11 -5.94
CA GLY A 129 -3.29 -8.75 -4.75
C GLY A 129 -2.40 -8.06 -3.72
N ALA A 130 -2.98 -7.48 -2.66
CA ALA A 130 -2.18 -6.75 -1.68
C ALA A 130 -1.32 -7.70 -0.82
N ALA A 131 -0.12 -7.26 -0.44
CA ALA A 131 0.80 -7.95 0.47
C ALA A 131 1.01 -9.45 0.14
N GLN A 132 1.49 -9.75 -1.07
CA GLN A 132 1.73 -11.14 -1.53
C GLN A 132 3.12 -11.67 -1.18
N GLY A 133 4.03 -10.81 -0.74
CA GLY A 133 5.40 -11.17 -0.38
C GLY A 133 5.61 -11.44 1.11
N GLN A 134 6.80 -11.06 1.59
CA GLN A 134 7.17 -11.16 3.01
C GLN A 134 6.21 -10.40 3.93
N THR A 135 5.66 -9.27 3.47
CA THR A 135 4.66 -8.50 4.22
C THR A 135 3.44 -9.35 4.56
N GLY A 136 2.87 -10.07 3.58
CA GLY A 136 1.71 -10.94 3.80
C GLY A 136 1.99 -12.09 4.76
N LYS A 137 3.12 -12.78 4.57
CA LYS A 137 3.55 -13.89 5.43
C LYS A 137 3.71 -13.46 6.89
N LYS A 138 4.25 -12.25 7.11
CA LYS A 138 4.38 -11.69 8.46
C LYS A 138 3.04 -11.27 9.07
N ILE A 139 2.11 -10.75 8.27
CA ILE A 139 0.73 -10.47 8.72
C ILE A 139 0.06 -11.77 9.16
N GLU A 140 0.08 -12.81 8.32
CA GLU A 140 -0.51 -14.13 8.62
C GLU A 140 0.07 -14.72 9.91
N LYS A 141 1.41 -14.76 10.03
CA LYS A 141 2.08 -15.30 11.22
C LYS A 141 1.77 -14.52 12.51
N SER A 142 1.40 -13.24 12.40
CA SER A 142 1.21 -12.36 13.56
C SER A 142 -0.26 -12.06 13.86
N ILE A 143 -1.20 -12.64 13.11
CA ILE A 143 -2.60 -12.25 13.21
C ILE A 143 -3.18 -12.54 14.61
N GLU A 144 -2.88 -13.69 15.22
CA GLU A 144 -3.29 -14.00 16.60
C GLU A 144 -2.76 -12.97 17.60
N SER A 145 -1.47 -12.63 17.50
CA SER A 145 -0.86 -11.60 18.34
C SER A 145 -1.49 -10.22 18.13
N LEU A 146 -1.96 -9.92 16.91
CA LEU A 146 -2.70 -8.68 16.63
C LEU A 146 -4.04 -8.69 17.36
N ILE A 147 -4.79 -9.79 17.28
CA ILE A 147 -6.10 -9.93 17.95
C ILE A 147 -5.95 -9.77 19.46
N LEU A 148 -4.94 -10.39 20.08
CA LEU A 148 -4.67 -10.24 21.50
C LEU A 148 -4.32 -8.78 21.87
N ALA A 149 -3.47 -8.11 21.09
CA ALA A 149 -3.15 -6.70 21.35
C ALA A 149 -4.38 -5.78 21.20
N LEU A 150 -5.25 -6.05 20.22
CA LEU A 150 -6.50 -5.30 20.07
C LEU A 150 -7.48 -5.57 21.23
N ARG A 151 -7.48 -6.78 21.81
CA ARG A 151 -8.21 -7.11 23.05
C ARG A 151 -7.69 -6.31 24.25
N GLU A 152 -6.37 -6.20 24.41
CA GLU A 152 -5.75 -5.38 25.46
C GLU A 152 -6.16 -3.90 25.34
N HIS A 153 -6.36 -3.40 24.12
CA HIS A 153 -6.88 -2.06 23.85
C HIS A 153 -8.42 -1.94 23.90
N GLN A 154 -9.14 -3.01 24.23
CA GLN A 154 -10.60 -3.07 24.24
C GLN A 154 -11.23 -2.63 22.89
N ALA A 155 -10.53 -2.89 21.78
CA ALA A 155 -10.96 -2.47 20.44
C ALA A 155 -11.65 -3.58 19.66
N ILE A 156 -11.54 -4.83 20.12
CA ILE A 156 -12.20 -5.99 19.52
C ILE A 156 -13.23 -6.56 20.49
N GLU A 157 -14.32 -7.09 19.94
CA GLU A 157 -15.43 -7.69 20.69
C GLU A 157 -15.33 -9.21 20.68
N GLU A 158 -15.63 -9.84 21.82
CA GLU A 158 -15.76 -11.29 21.91
C GLU A 158 -17.01 -11.78 21.14
N GLN A 159 -16.95 -12.99 20.60
CA GLN A 159 -18.01 -13.64 19.83
C GLN A 159 -18.48 -12.84 18.61
N HIS A 160 -17.63 -11.92 18.12
CA HIS A 160 -17.89 -11.15 16.91
C HIS A 160 -16.88 -11.52 15.82
N LYS A 161 -17.39 -11.93 14.66
CA LYS A 161 -16.57 -12.27 13.50
C LYS A 161 -16.15 -11.02 12.74
N TYR A 162 -14.87 -10.64 12.84
CA TYR A 162 -14.26 -9.56 12.08
C TYR A 162 -13.76 -10.04 10.73
N ARG A 163 -13.92 -9.20 9.70
CA ARG A 163 -13.21 -9.35 8.42
C ARG A 163 -11.87 -8.65 8.50
N VAL A 164 -10.79 -9.29 8.08
CA VAL A 164 -9.47 -8.68 7.99
C VAL A 164 -9.17 -8.34 6.53
N ILE A 165 -8.97 -7.04 6.25
CA ILE A 165 -8.64 -6.54 4.91
C ILE A 165 -7.27 -5.89 4.88
N ILE A 166 -6.62 -5.96 3.72
CA ILE A 166 -5.33 -5.31 3.47
C ILE A 166 -5.53 -4.27 2.37
N ILE A 167 -5.16 -3.03 2.66
CA ILE A 167 -5.37 -1.88 1.78
C ILE A 167 -4.02 -1.25 1.47
N ASN A 168 -3.63 -1.21 0.21
CA ASN A 168 -2.62 -0.28 -0.27
C ASN A 168 -3.27 1.09 -0.47
N ALA A 169 -2.76 2.13 0.18
CA ALA A 169 -3.29 3.48 0.05
C ALA A 169 -3.12 4.04 -1.38
N VAL A 170 -2.02 3.70 -2.04
CA VAL A 170 -1.81 3.94 -3.47
C VAL A 170 -1.69 2.58 -4.15
N ASN A 171 -2.69 2.19 -4.96
CA ASN A 171 -2.79 0.85 -5.58
C ASN A 171 -1.81 0.59 -6.75
N PHE A 172 -0.73 1.35 -6.86
CA PHE A 172 0.27 1.22 -7.92
C PHE A 172 1.67 1.12 -7.32
N GLN A 173 2.58 0.39 -7.99
CA GLN A 173 3.96 0.27 -7.54
C GLN A 173 4.72 1.60 -7.71
N THR A 174 4.76 2.40 -6.64
CA THR A 174 5.38 3.73 -6.65
C THR A 174 6.91 3.68 -6.62
N SER A 175 7.50 2.54 -6.26
CA SER A 175 8.96 2.32 -6.31
C SER A 175 9.51 2.20 -7.72
N LEU A 176 8.66 1.96 -8.73
CA LEU A 176 9.06 1.70 -10.11
C LEU A 176 9.99 0.50 -10.28
N HIS A 177 9.97 -0.45 -9.34
CA HIS A 177 10.84 -1.63 -9.38
C HIS A 177 10.69 -2.46 -10.67
N PHE A 178 9.49 -2.54 -11.24
CA PHE A 178 9.26 -3.16 -12.55
C PHE A 178 10.07 -2.55 -13.69
N ILE A 179 10.48 -1.29 -13.55
CA ILE A 179 11.26 -0.55 -14.54
C ILE A 179 12.76 -0.75 -14.28
N HIS A 180 13.22 -0.44 -13.06
CA HIS A 180 14.66 -0.40 -12.77
C HIS A 180 15.24 -1.73 -12.27
N GLU A 181 14.40 -2.67 -11.80
CA GLU A 181 14.76 -4.01 -11.32
C GLU A 181 15.86 -4.07 -10.24
N LYS A 182 16.02 -2.99 -9.47
CA LYS A 182 17.04 -2.89 -8.41
C LYS A 182 16.46 -3.17 -7.02
N PRO A 183 17.26 -3.73 -6.09
CA PRO A 183 16.83 -3.94 -4.72
C PRO A 183 16.52 -2.62 -4.01
N MET A 184 15.60 -2.69 -3.05
CA MET A 184 15.16 -1.53 -2.27
C MET A 184 16.24 -1.02 -1.31
N ASN A 185 16.94 0.04 -1.70
CA ASN A 185 17.91 0.77 -0.86
C ASN A 185 17.40 2.20 -0.54
N ASN A 186 18.25 3.06 0.03
CA ASN A 186 17.84 4.42 0.41
C ASN A 186 17.35 5.26 -0.80
N TYR A 187 18.03 5.17 -1.95
CA TYR A 187 17.69 5.94 -3.15
C TYR A 187 16.31 5.54 -3.71
N TYR A 188 16.05 4.23 -3.74
CA TYR A 188 14.77 3.68 -4.22
C TYR A 188 13.62 3.88 -3.24
N ARG A 189 13.91 3.90 -1.93
CA ARG A 189 12.92 4.29 -0.90
C ARG A 189 12.53 5.76 -1.06
N GLU A 190 13.50 6.64 -1.33
CA GLU A 190 13.25 8.04 -1.59
C GLU A 190 12.41 8.24 -2.86
N LEU A 191 12.74 7.55 -3.96
CA LEU A 191 11.94 7.56 -5.19
C LEU A 191 10.49 7.13 -4.89
N ARG A 192 10.31 5.97 -4.23
CA ARG A 192 8.99 5.45 -3.84
C ARG A 192 8.20 6.51 -3.07
N ASP A 193 8.79 7.07 -2.03
CA ASP A 193 8.10 8.02 -1.16
C ASP A 193 7.73 9.31 -1.90
N LYS A 194 8.63 9.83 -2.75
CA LYS A 194 8.35 11.01 -3.59
C LYS A 194 7.21 10.74 -4.58
N MET A 195 7.27 9.62 -5.30
CA MET A 195 6.22 9.24 -6.25
C MET A 195 4.89 9.02 -5.54
N TRP A 196 4.90 8.33 -4.41
CA TRP A 196 3.72 8.13 -3.57
C TRP A 196 3.10 9.46 -3.15
N GLN A 197 3.90 10.37 -2.59
CA GLN A 197 3.43 11.69 -2.12
C GLN A 197 2.84 12.50 -3.25
N LYS A 198 3.49 12.50 -4.41
CA LYS A 198 3.02 13.19 -5.61
C LYS A 198 1.69 12.62 -6.11
N MET A 199 1.56 11.30 -6.21
CA MET A 199 0.29 10.67 -6.57
C MET A 199 -0.81 11.00 -5.55
N TRP A 200 -0.50 10.93 -4.26
CA TRP A 200 -1.45 11.21 -3.18
C TRP A 200 -1.98 12.66 -3.17
N THR A 201 -1.11 13.62 -3.46
CA THR A 201 -1.42 15.05 -3.35
C THR A 201 -1.91 15.66 -4.65
N GLU A 202 -1.47 15.15 -5.81
CA GLU A 202 -1.72 15.75 -7.12
C GLU A 202 -2.68 14.94 -8.00
N ILE A 203 -3.04 13.72 -7.61
CA ILE A 203 -4.07 12.91 -8.26
C ILE A 203 -5.25 12.74 -7.28
N PRO A 204 -6.27 13.64 -7.32
CA PRO A 204 -7.38 13.62 -6.36
C PRO A 204 -8.08 12.25 -6.29
N GLN A 205 -8.18 11.55 -7.42
CA GLN A 205 -8.81 10.24 -7.48
C GLN A 205 -8.16 9.22 -6.56
N THR A 206 -6.83 9.25 -6.41
CA THR A 206 -6.09 8.29 -5.57
C THR A 206 -6.53 8.39 -4.11
N LYS A 207 -6.60 9.61 -3.57
CA LYS A 207 -7.07 9.86 -2.21
C LYS A 207 -8.57 9.55 -2.07
N ASN A 208 -9.37 9.97 -3.05
CA ASN A 208 -10.82 9.75 -3.02
C ASN A 208 -11.18 8.27 -3.02
N ASP A 209 -10.53 7.45 -3.85
CA ASP A 209 -10.75 6.00 -3.89
C ASP A 209 -10.43 5.35 -2.54
N PHE A 210 -9.31 5.76 -1.91
CA PHE A 210 -8.93 5.31 -0.57
C PHE A 210 -9.97 5.70 0.48
N VAL A 211 -10.35 6.98 0.54
CA VAL A 211 -11.35 7.48 1.51
C VAL A 211 -12.70 6.82 1.32
N ASN A 212 -13.16 6.66 0.08
CA ASN A 212 -14.43 5.99 -0.23
C ASN A 212 -14.41 4.52 0.22
N GLN A 213 -13.28 3.84 0.04
CA GLN A 213 -13.14 2.47 0.50
C GLN A 213 -13.23 2.39 2.04
N LEU A 214 -12.59 3.31 2.77
CA LEU A 214 -12.71 3.38 4.23
C LEU A 214 -14.13 3.75 4.67
N ASP A 215 -14.78 4.69 3.98
CA ASP A 215 -16.14 5.13 4.27
C ASP A 215 -17.17 4.01 4.05
N SER A 216 -16.89 3.02 3.20
CA SER A 216 -17.74 1.84 3.02
C SER A 216 -17.72 0.86 4.21
N LEU A 217 -16.74 0.97 5.12
CA LEU A 217 -16.58 0.03 6.23
C LEU A 217 -17.63 0.24 7.32
N LYS A 218 -18.04 -0.83 8.02
CA LYS A 218 -19.02 -0.73 9.11
C LYS A 218 -18.51 0.12 10.27
N LYS A 219 -19.42 0.82 10.95
CA LYS A 219 -19.12 1.54 12.20
C LYS A 219 -18.46 0.60 13.22
N ASP A 220 -17.56 1.15 14.03
CA ASP A 220 -16.75 0.48 15.03
C ASP A 220 -15.76 -0.54 14.44
N SER A 221 -15.48 -0.42 13.12
CA SER A 221 -14.32 -1.08 12.50
C SER A 221 -13.01 -0.50 13.06
N ILE A 222 -11.94 -1.26 12.88
CA ILE A 222 -10.60 -0.93 13.34
C ILE A 222 -9.74 -0.59 12.13
N LEU A 223 -9.09 0.58 12.13
CA LEU A 223 -8.13 0.97 11.09
C LEU A 223 -6.72 1.02 11.69
N ILE A 224 -5.78 0.32 11.07
CA ILE A 224 -4.38 0.28 11.52
C ILE A 224 -3.50 0.84 10.41
N ASN A 225 -2.98 2.04 10.63
CA ASN A 225 -1.99 2.64 9.74
C ASN A 225 -0.61 2.03 9.96
N ALA A 226 -0.26 1.06 9.11
CA ALA A 226 1.03 0.37 9.12
C ALA A 226 1.98 0.87 8.02
N CYS A 227 1.72 2.06 7.46
CA CYS A 227 2.60 2.67 6.48
C CYS A 227 3.99 3.01 7.07
N PRO A 228 5.04 3.14 6.24
CA PRO A 228 6.34 3.63 6.65
C PRO A 228 6.25 5.01 7.34
N LYS A 229 7.17 5.27 8.27
CA LYS A 229 7.20 6.50 9.08
C LYS A 229 7.12 7.79 8.25
N SER A 230 7.71 7.80 7.05
CA SER A 230 7.71 8.95 6.13
C SER A 230 6.34 9.26 5.51
N LEU A 231 5.46 8.26 5.39
CA LEU A 231 4.14 8.40 4.73
C LEU A 231 2.98 8.38 5.72
N LYS A 232 3.22 7.80 6.91
CA LYS A 232 2.23 7.66 7.98
C LYS A 232 1.49 8.97 8.33
N PRO A 233 2.13 10.15 8.45
CA PRO A 233 1.42 11.39 8.77
C PRO A 233 0.35 11.77 7.73
N LEU A 234 0.59 11.49 6.45
CA LEU A 234 -0.35 11.81 5.36
C LEU A 234 -1.60 10.94 5.42
N ILE A 235 -1.45 9.67 5.80
CA ILE A 235 -2.59 8.78 6.03
C ILE A 235 -3.32 9.18 7.32
N ASN A 236 -2.60 9.41 8.43
CA ASN A 236 -3.21 9.81 9.70
C ASN A 236 -4.06 11.07 9.55
N GLN A 237 -3.63 12.05 8.74
CA GLN A 237 -4.41 13.25 8.43
C GLN A 237 -5.79 12.91 7.84
N GLU A 238 -5.86 11.96 6.91
CA GLU A 238 -7.13 11.54 6.31
C GLU A 238 -7.98 10.71 7.29
N LEU A 239 -7.36 10.00 8.24
CA LEU A 239 -8.09 9.21 9.23
C LEU A 239 -8.81 10.05 10.29
N ILE A 240 -8.42 11.31 10.50
CA ILE A 240 -9.02 12.22 11.50
C ILE A 240 -10.54 12.33 11.30
N GLN A 241 -11.03 12.33 10.06
CA GLN A 241 -12.47 12.44 9.80
C GLN A 241 -13.28 11.24 10.30
N PHE A 242 -12.62 10.12 10.61
CA PHE A 242 -13.25 8.88 11.04
C PHE A 242 -13.11 8.58 12.55
N VAL A 243 -12.56 9.51 13.34
CA VAL A 243 -12.31 9.30 14.79
C VAL A 243 -13.57 8.98 15.61
N ASN A 244 -14.75 9.40 15.17
CA ASN A 244 -16.02 9.10 15.85
C ASN A 244 -16.69 7.82 15.34
N ARG A 245 -16.09 7.17 14.33
CA ARG A 245 -16.67 6.01 13.63
C ARG A 245 -15.84 4.75 13.79
N PHE A 246 -14.52 4.87 13.90
CA PHE A 246 -13.60 3.74 13.92
C PHE A 246 -12.65 3.82 15.11
N SER A 247 -12.13 2.67 15.55
CA SER A 247 -10.95 2.63 16.40
C SER A 247 -9.71 2.78 15.52
N LEU A 248 -8.94 3.85 15.73
CA LEU A 248 -7.79 4.19 14.92
C LEU A 248 -6.50 3.83 15.63
N PHE A 249 -5.61 3.15 14.92
CA PHE A 249 -4.31 2.76 15.40
C PHE A 249 -3.24 3.14 14.38
N GLU A 250 -2.02 3.30 14.86
CA GLU A 250 -0.82 3.21 14.04
C GLU A 250 0.09 2.09 14.53
N SER A 251 0.93 1.59 13.65
CA SER A 251 1.92 0.56 13.95
C SER A 251 3.14 0.71 13.04
N ASN A 252 4.27 0.10 13.39
CA ASN A 252 5.33 -0.14 12.43
C ASN A 252 4.83 -0.96 11.23
N HIS A 253 5.55 -0.87 10.12
CA HIS A 253 5.26 -1.66 8.92
C HIS A 253 5.50 -3.16 9.20
N PRO A 254 4.65 -4.10 8.71
CA PRO A 254 4.77 -5.52 9.03
C PRO A 254 6.11 -6.12 8.60
N SER A 255 6.69 -5.64 7.50
CA SER A 255 8.02 -6.06 7.03
C SER A 255 9.20 -5.46 7.79
N SER A 256 9.00 -4.59 8.77
CA SER A 256 10.08 -4.08 9.62
C SER A 256 10.72 -5.18 10.48
N THR A 257 11.86 -4.86 11.09
CA THR A 257 12.60 -5.77 12.01
C THR A 257 11.91 -5.90 13.37
N GLU A 258 11.12 -4.90 13.77
CA GLU A 258 10.35 -4.90 15.00
C GLU A 258 9.03 -5.67 14.79
N ILE A 259 8.51 -6.30 15.85
CA ILE A 259 7.22 -6.98 15.81
C ILE A 259 6.14 -5.91 15.76
N TRP A 260 5.54 -5.71 14.59
CA TRP A 260 4.60 -4.61 14.34
C TRP A 260 3.39 -4.63 15.30
N THR A 261 2.86 -5.80 15.64
CA THR A 261 1.74 -5.92 16.59
C THR A 261 2.06 -5.41 18.00
N LYS A 262 3.34 -5.39 18.41
CA LYS A 262 3.79 -4.80 19.69
C LYS A 262 3.98 -3.29 19.64
N SER A 263 3.92 -2.70 18.45
CA SER A 263 4.06 -1.25 18.22
C SER A 263 2.73 -0.56 17.98
N LEU A 264 1.61 -1.25 18.25
CA LEU A 264 0.29 -0.66 18.17
C LEU A 264 0.18 0.54 19.12
N PHE A 265 -0.25 1.67 18.55
CA PHE A 265 -0.52 2.89 19.28
C PHE A 265 -1.92 3.38 18.89
N LYS A 266 -2.80 3.51 19.88
CA LYS A 266 -4.18 3.97 19.67
C LYS A 266 -4.20 5.49 19.50
N LEU A 267 -4.87 5.97 18.46
CA LEU A 267 -4.94 7.39 18.12
C LEU A 267 -6.17 8.10 18.72
N ASN A 268 -7.24 7.37 19.08
CA ASN A 268 -8.50 7.91 19.61
C ASN A 268 -9.15 7.03 20.68
#